data_AF-X0YVG0-F1
#
_entry.id   AF-X0YVG0-F1
#
_cell.length_a   1.000
_cell.length_b   1.000
_cell.length_c   1.000
_cell.angle_alpha   90.00
_cell.angle_beta   90.00
_cell.angle_gamma   90.00
#
_symmetry.space_group_name_H-M   'P 1'
#
loop_
_entity.id
_entity.type
_entity.pdbx_description
1 polymer ?
#
loop_
_entity_poly.entity_id
_entity_poly.type
_entity_poly.pdbx_seq_one_letter_code
_entity_poly.pdbx_strand_id
1 'polypeptide(L)'
;NQYQIYSVLIPVYGFLFITARIAMAGDRKRFLERMAKIQAGMLICVYCLSYAPAIVTIDLPGDGVGRNVGLLLFFVLIVQLSDALQYAWAQVPSKHVIVPTISPNRTWEGLIGGGASVALIGMALCWATPFPFWLAGLLSLTMAVTGFCGGLTMSAIKRDRGVKDYGTLVEGHGGVLDRIDSLCF
;
A
#
# COMPACT_ATOMS: atom_id res chain seq x y z
N ASN A 1 14.34 21.83 -9.27
CA ASN A 1 14.52 20.41 -9.64
C ASN A 1 14.91 19.50 -8.46
N GLN A 2 14.58 19.85 -7.20
CA GLN A 2 15.00 19.07 -6.02
C GLN A 2 14.17 17.79 -5.81
N TYR A 3 12.93 17.76 -6.30
CA TYR A 3 12.04 16.59 -6.23
C TYR A 3 12.63 15.34 -6.92
N GLN A 4 13.28 15.52 -8.09
CA GLN A 4 13.95 14.43 -8.80
C GLN A 4 15.13 13.85 -8.02
N ILE A 5 15.81 14.69 -7.22
CA ILE A 5 16.90 14.21 -6.37
C ILE A 5 16.32 13.35 -5.25
N TYR A 6 15.26 13.81 -4.57
CA TYR A 6 14.64 13.05 -3.48
C TYR A 6 14.00 11.73 -3.93
N SER A 7 13.35 11.72 -5.10
CA SER A 7 12.74 10.48 -5.64
C SER A 7 13.78 9.45 -6.06
N VAL A 8 14.99 9.86 -6.43
CA VAL A 8 16.08 8.95 -6.82
C VAL A 8 17.01 8.62 -5.65
N LEU A 9 17.14 9.52 -4.66
CA LEU A 9 18.04 9.38 -3.51
C LEU A 9 17.84 8.05 -2.77
N ILE A 10 16.60 7.75 -2.42
CA ILE A 10 16.26 6.61 -1.57
C ILE A 10 16.35 5.28 -2.35
N PRO A 11 15.65 5.09 -3.48
CA PRO A 11 15.63 3.80 -4.17
C PRO A 11 16.92 3.48 -4.94
N VAL A 12 17.75 4.47 -5.29
CA VAL A 12 19.00 4.22 -6.02
C VAL A 12 20.20 4.33 -5.09
N TYR A 13 20.41 5.50 -4.48
CA TYR A 13 21.61 5.72 -3.67
C TYR A 13 21.53 5.02 -2.31
N GLY A 14 20.37 5.03 -1.65
CA GLY A 14 20.15 4.27 -0.41
C GLY A 14 20.34 2.77 -0.62
N PHE A 15 19.82 2.26 -1.73
CA PHE A 15 19.89 0.84 -2.09
C PHE A 15 21.34 0.38 -2.33
N LEU A 16 22.10 1.12 -3.13
CA LEU A 16 23.52 0.84 -3.41
C LEU A 16 24.40 0.99 -2.16
N PHE A 17 24.16 2.04 -1.38
CA PHE A 17 24.93 2.30 -0.17
C PHE A 17 24.75 1.19 0.87
N ILE A 18 23.51 0.73 1.08
CA ILE A 18 23.23 -0.37 2.01
C ILE A 18 23.90 -1.65 1.56
N THR A 19 23.81 -2.02 0.27
CA THR A 19 24.48 -3.22 -0.25
C THR A 19 25.99 -3.14 -0.05
N ALA A 20 26.61 -1.99 -0.35
CA ALA A 20 28.03 -1.77 -0.14
C ALA A 20 28.44 -1.86 1.34
N ARG A 21 27.64 -1.28 2.26
CA ARG A 21 27.90 -1.34 3.71
C ARG A 21 27.79 -2.75 4.26
N ILE A 22 26.76 -3.51 3.86
CA ILE A 22 26.61 -4.91 4.29
C ILE A 22 27.77 -5.76 3.74
N ALA A 23 28.24 -5.49 2.51
CA ALA A 23 29.39 -6.18 1.93
C ALA A 23 30.68 -5.90 2.70
N MET A 24 30.91 -4.64 3.07
CA MET A 24 32.07 -4.24 3.89
C MET A 24 32.03 -4.80 5.32
N ALA A 25 30.86 -5.18 5.85
CA ALA A 25 30.74 -5.79 7.17
C ALA A 25 31.34 -7.22 7.24
N GLY A 26 31.73 -7.81 6.09
CA GLY A 26 32.49 -9.07 6.04
C GLY A 26 31.69 -10.33 6.39
N ASP A 27 30.40 -10.20 6.68
CA ASP A 27 29.54 -11.32 7.03
C ASP A 27 28.89 -11.93 5.79
N ARG A 28 29.30 -13.16 5.46
CA ARG A 28 28.85 -13.92 4.29
C ARG A 28 27.58 -14.74 4.54
N LYS A 29 27.19 -14.97 5.80
CA LYS A 29 26.05 -15.85 6.12
C LYS A 29 24.74 -15.15 5.74
N ARG A 30 23.92 -15.78 4.90
CA ARG A 30 22.61 -15.24 4.47
C ARG A 30 22.70 -13.79 3.95
N PHE A 31 23.81 -13.45 3.29
CA PHE A 31 24.10 -12.10 2.80
C PHE A 31 22.96 -11.55 1.92
N LEU A 32 22.58 -12.32 0.88
CA LEU A 32 21.50 -11.95 -0.04
C LEU A 32 20.15 -11.81 0.67
N GLU A 33 19.83 -12.71 1.60
CA GLU A 33 18.58 -12.69 2.36
C GLU A 33 18.46 -11.43 3.24
N ARG A 34 19.54 -11.05 3.93
CA ARG A 34 19.56 -9.83 4.76
C ARG A 34 19.46 -8.56 3.91
N MET A 35 20.24 -8.52 2.83
CA MET A 35 20.26 -7.40 1.91
C MET A 35 18.86 -7.20 1.29
N ALA A 36 18.24 -8.27 0.78
CA ALA A 36 16.89 -8.23 0.22
C ALA A 36 15.84 -7.79 1.26
N LYS A 37 15.91 -8.27 2.51
CA LYS A 37 15.00 -7.87 3.59
C LYS A 37 15.09 -6.38 3.93
N ILE A 38 16.30 -5.84 4.05
CA ILE A 38 16.53 -4.43 4.38
C ILE A 38 16.08 -3.54 3.22
N GLN A 39 16.40 -3.95 1.99
CA GLN A 39 16.01 -3.23 0.78
C GLN A 39 14.50 -3.22 0.55
N ALA A 40 13.84 -4.37 0.68
CA ALA A 40 12.39 -4.46 0.59
C ALA A 40 11.71 -3.59 1.67
N GLY A 41 12.23 -3.62 2.91
CA GLY A 41 11.73 -2.78 3.99
C GLY A 41 11.90 -1.29 3.72
N MET A 42 13.06 -0.87 3.18
CA MET A 42 13.29 0.53 2.81
C MET A 42 12.37 0.99 1.68
N LEU A 43 12.17 0.15 0.66
CA LEU A 43 11.29 0.48 -0.46
C LEU A 43 9.83 0.65 0.01
N ILE A 44 9.32 -0.31 0.79
CA ILE A 44 7.92 -0.32 1.22
C ILE A 44 7.66 0.72 2.32
N CYS A 45 8.51 0.80 3.34
CA CYS A 45 8.24 1.63 4.52
C CYS A 45 8.75 3.07 4.40
N VAL A 46 9.78 3.33 3.60
CA VAL A 46 10.37 4.68 3.50
C VAL A 46 9.99 5.32 2.17
N TYR A 47 10.26 4.65 1.05
CA TYR A 47 10.01 5.23 -0.25
C TYR A 47 8.52 5.34 -0.54
N CYS A 48 7.77 4.24 -0.48
CA CYS A 48 6.35 4.27 -0.77
C CYS A 48 5.54 5.12 0.22
N LEU A 49 5.81 5.00 1.53
CA LEU A 49 5.11 5.78 2.55
C LEU A 49 5.36 7.30 2.39
N SER A 50 6.53 7.70 1.88
CA SER A 50 6.85 9.12 1.64
C SER A 50 5.99 9.76 0.54
N TYR A 51 5.33 8.99 -0.33
CA TYR A 51 4.42 9.54 -1.34
C TYR A 51 3.08 9.98 -0.77
N ALA A 52 2.62 9.38 0.33
CA ALA A 52 1.38 9.78 0.99
C ALA A 52 1.38 11.26 1.46
N PRO A 53 2.39 11.75 2.23
CA PRO A 53 2.48 13.17 2.58
C PRO A 53 2.86 14.05 1.38
N ALA A 54 3.52 13.50 0.34
CA ALA A 54 3.86 14.26 -0.85
C ALA A 54 2.61 14.79 -1.57
N ILE A 55 1.48 14.08 -1.51
CA ILE A 55 0.19 14.51 -2.06
C ILE A 55 -0.25 15.87 -1.46
N VAL A 56 0.07 16.14 -0.19
CA VAL A 56 -0.28 17.41 0.47
C VAL A 56 0.55 18.58 -0.06
N THR A 57 1.77 18.29 -0.53
CA THR A 57 2.73 19.28 -1.03
C THR A 57 2.61 19.56 -2.54
N ILE A 58 1.70 18.89 -3.25
CA ILE A 58 1.49 19.14 -4.68
C ILE A 58 0.77 20.48 -4.84
N ASP A 59 1.39 21.42 -5.53
CA ASP A 59 0.74 22.68 -5.93
C ASP A 59 -0.23 22.41 -7.08
N LEU A 60 -1.51 22.23 -6.75
CA LEU A 60 -2.57 22.19 -7.75
C LEU A 60 -3.02 23.61 -8.12
N PRO A 61 -3.24 23.90 -9.42
CA PRO A 61 -3.77 25.19 -9.85
C PRO A 61 -5.23 25.32 -9.41
N GLY A 62 -5.46 26.14 -8.37
CA GLY A 62 -6.78 26.47 -7.84
C GLY A 62 -6.93 26.14 -6.35
N ASP A 63 -6.81 27.19 -5.54
CA ASP A 63 -7.19 27.36 -4.13
C ASP A 63 -6.80 26.29 -3.11
N GLY A 64 -5.63 26.53 -2.49
CA GLY A 64 -5.42 26.43 -1.05
C GLY A 64 -5.09 25.05 -0.48
N VAL A 65 -4.33 25.07 0.62
CA VAL A 65 -3.96 23.90 1.46
C VAL A 65 -5.15 22.97 1.76
N GLY A 66 -6.37 23.52 1.84
CA GLY A 66 -7.59 22.75 2.09
C GLY A 66 -7.93 21.70 1.02
N ARG A 67 -7.63 21.95 -0.27
CA ARG A 67 -7.93 21.01 -1.36
C ARG A 67 -6.95 19.83 -1.38
N ASN A 68 -5.69 20.09 -1.05
CA ASN A 68 -4.66 19.06 -0.91
C ASN A 68 -4.92 18.13 0.28
N VAL A 69 -5.43 18.68 1.38
CA VAL A 69 -5.90 17.88 2.52
C VAL A 69 -7.10 17.02 2.12
N GLY A 70 -8.04 17.56 1.33
CA GLY A 70 -9.16 16.80 0.77
C GLY A 70 -8.71 15.60 -0.09
N LEU A 71 -7.67 15.77 -0.90
CA LEU A 71 -7.06 14.69 -1.69
C LEU A 71 -6.42 13.61 -0.82
N LEU A 72 -5.69 13.98 0.24
CA LEU A 72 -5.12 13.01 1.18
C LEU A 72 -6.22 12.25 1.91
N LEU A 73 -7.27 12.94 2.38
CA LEU A 73 -8.40 12.31 3.03
C LEU A 73 -9.14 11.36 2.08
N PHE A 74 -9.37 11.78 0.84
CA PHE A 74 -9.92 10.91 -0.21
C PHE A 74 -9.05 9.66 -0.39
N PHE A 75 -7.74 9.83 -0.52
CA PHE A 75 -6.80 8.72 -0.69
C PHE A 75 -6.90 7.72 0.47
N VAL A 76 -6.72 8.20 1.71
CA VAL A 76 -6.77 7.35 2.90
C VAL A 76 -8.13 6.67 3.05
N LEU A 77 -9.23 7.41 2.84
CA LEU A 77 -10.58 6.86 2.95
C LEU A 77 -10.83 5.77 1.92
N ILE A 78 -10.45 5.99 0.66
CA ILE A 78 -10.65 5.01 -0.42
C ILE A 78 -9.84 3.74 -0.18
N VAL A 79 -8.58 3.84 0.25
CA VAL A 79 -7.78 2.64 0.58
C VAL A 79 -8.44 1.85 1.71
N GLN A 80 -8.81 2.52 2.81
CA GLN A 80 -9.40 1.86 3.97
C GLN A 80 -10.77 1.25 3.67
N LEU A 81 -11.61 1.96 2.89
CA LEU A 81 -12.89 1.43 2.42
C LEU A 81 -12.68 0.26 1.47
N SER A 82 -11.68 0.31 0.61
CA SER A 82 -11.36 -0.78 -0.30
C SER A 82 -11.03 -2.06 0.47
N ASP A 83 -10.17 -2.00 1.49
CA ASP A 83 -9.87 -3.17 2.32
C ASP A 83 -11.09 -3.71 3.06
N ALA A 84 -11.90 -2.82 3.65
CA ALA A 84 -13.13 -3.20 4.34
C ALA A 84 -14.15 -3.86 3.40
N LEU A 85 -14.33 -3.30 2.20
CA LEU A 85 -15.25 -3.82 1.19
C LEU A 85 -14.74 -5.13 0.62
N GLN A 86 -13.48 -5.23 0.26
CA GLN A 86 -12.89 -6.49 -0.23
C GLN A 86 -13.04 -7.60 0.82
N TYR A 87 -12.87 -7.29 2.11
CA TYR A 87 -13.11 -8.22 3.20
C TYR A 87 -14.60 -8.60 3.33
N ALA A 88 -15.52 -7.63 3.23
CA ALA A 88 -16.96 -7.89 3.28
C ALA A 88 -17.43 -8.77 2.10
N TRP A 89 -16.98 -8.46 0.88
CA TRP A 89 -17.26 -9.25 -0.32
C TRP A 89 -16.57 -10.62 -0.29
N ALA A 90 -15.44 -10.76 0.40
CA ALA A 90 -14.78 -12.05 0.58
C ALA A 90 -15.53 -13.01 1.54
N GLN A 91 -16.44 -12.49 2.38
CA GLN A 91 -17.31 -13.32 3.24
C GLN A 91 -18.52 -13.90 2.51
N VAL A 92 -18.84 -13.39 1.31
CA VAL A 92 -19.85 -14.01 0.45
C VAL A 92 -19.41 -15.46 0.19
N PRO A 93 -20.32 -16.45 0.28
CA PRO A 93 -19.99 -17.87 0.14
C PRO A 93 -19.50 -18.19 -1.28
N SER A 94 -18.26 -17.83 -1.54
CA SER A 94 -17.53 -17.99 -2.79
C SER A 94 -16.45 -19.06 -2.64
N LYS A 95 -16.23 -19.80 -3.72
CA LYS A 95 -15.25 -20.90 -3.76
C LYS A 95 -13.92 -20.50 -4.41
N HIS A 96 -13.73 -19.25 -4.83
CA HIS A 96 -12.56 -18.83 -5.63
C HIS A 96 -11.56 -17.97 -4.85
N VAL A 97 -10.76 -18.63 -4.01
CA VAL A 97 -9.61 -18.01 -3.32
C VAL A 97 -8.47 -17.81 -4.32
N ILE A 98 -7.84 -16.62 -4.31
CA ILE A 98 -6.79 -16.25 -5.28
C ILE A 98 -5.48 -16.98 -4.95
N VAL A 99 -5.01 -16.90 -3.70
CA VAL A 99 -3.78 -17.58 -3.25
C VAL A 99 -3.99 -18.24 -1.88
N PRO A 100 -4.50 -19.48 -1.83
CA PRO A 100 -4.84 -20.15 -0.57
C PRO A 100 -3.62 -20.42 0.32
N THR A 101 -2.43 -20.55 -0.26
CA THR A 101 -1.17 -20.75 0.45
C THR A 101 -0.65 -19.51 1.15
N ILE A 102 -1.13 -18.30 0.80
CA ILE A 102 -0.69 -17.03 1.38
C ILE A 102 -1.80 -16.39 2.21
N SER A 103 -3.03 -16.30 1.69
CA SER A 103 -4.17 -15.75 2.40
C SER A 103 -5.49 -16.48 2.03
N PRO A 104 -6.12 -17.19 2.97
CA PRO A 104 -7.39 -17.88 2.71
C PRO A 104 -8.57 -16.91 2.56
N ASN A 105 -8.43 -15.66 3.01
CA ASN A 105 -9.51 -14.68 3.05
C ASN A 105 -9.54 -13.74 1.83
N ARG A 106 -8.64 -13.92 0.84
CA ARG A 106 -8.58 -13.08 -0.37
C ARG A 106 -9.16 -13.83 -1.56
N THR A 107 -10.33 -13.40 -2.04
CA THR A 107 -11.10 -14.03 -3.12
C THR A 107 -11.20 -13.15 -4.36
N TRP A 108 -11.43 -13.76 -5.52
CA TRP A 108 -11.68 -13.03 -6.77
C TRP A 108 -12.94 -12.17 -6.69
N GLU A 109 -13.97 -12.68 -6.02
CA GLU A 109 -15.21 -11.94 -5.77
C GLU A 109 -14.98 -10.75 -4.84
N GLY A 110 -14.09 -10.88 -3.84
CA GLY A 110 -13.65 -9.78 -3.01
C GLY A 110 -12.97 -8.67 -3.81
N LEU A 111 -12.05 -9.04 -4.71
CA LEU A 111 -11.34 -8.06 -5.56
C LEU A 111 -12.28 -7.36 -6.55
N ILE A 112 -13.12 -8.12 -7.26
CA ILE A 112 -14.03 -7.57 -8.28
C ILE A 112 -15.17 -6.80 -7.62
N GLY A 113 -15.82 -7.39 -6.61
CA GLY A 113 -16.96 -6.80 -5.90
C GLY A 113 -16.54 -5.61 -5.03
N GLY A 114 -15.44 -5.75 -4.27
CA GLY A 114 -14.87 -4.67 -3.47
C GLY A 114 -14.31 -3.55 -4.34
N GLY A 115 -13.59 -3.89 -5.42
CA GLY A 115 -13.06 -2.92 -6.39
C GLY A 115 -14.15 -2.12 -7.10
N ALA A 116 -15.21 -2.79 -7.57
CA ALA A 116 -16.35 -2.11 -8.18
C ALA A 116 -17.10 -1.22 -7.18
N SER A 117 -17.31 -1.71 -5.95
CA SER A 117 -17.97 -0.95 -4.89
C SER A 117 -17.20 0.32 -4.52
N VAL A 118 -15.88 0.22 -4.35
CA VAL A 118 -15.06 1.38 -4.00
C VAL A 118 -14.91 2.35 -5.17
N ALA A 119 -14.93 1.86 -6.42
CA ALA A 119 -14.96 2.73 -7.60
C ALA A 119 -16.22 3.60 -7.63
N LEU A 120 -17.40 3.02 -7.33
CA LEU A 120 -18.65 3.77 -7.22
C LEU A 120 -18.61 4.81 -6.09
N ILE A 121 -18.05 4.44 -4.93
CA ILE A 121 -17.86 5.37 -3.81
C ILE A 121 -16.90 6.51 -4.19
N GLY A 122 -15.81 6.20 -4.90
CA GLY A 122 -14.88 7.19 -5.44
C GLY A 122 -15.54 8.16 -6.41
N MET A 123 -16.41 7.66 -7.30
CA MET A 123 -17.21 8.51 -8.20
C MET A 123 -18.15 9.44 -7.41
N ALA A 124 -18.77 8.95 -6.34
CA ALA A 124 -19.66 9.74 -5.48
C ALA A 124 -18.90 10.80 -4.65
N LEU A 125 -17.64 10.52 -4.31
CA LEU A 125 -16.73 11.44 -3.60
C LEU A 125 -15.99 12.40 -4.53
N CYS A 126 -16.35 12.50 -5.82
CA CYS A 126 -15.66 13.36 -6.78
C CYS A 126 -15.63 14.84 -6.35
N TRP A 127 -16.62 15.31 -5.59
CA TRP A 127 -16.69 16.67 -5.03
C TRP A 127 -15.53 17.01 -4.08
N ALA A 128 -14.90 16.01 -3.46
CA ALA A 128 -13.72 16.17 -2.61
C ALA A 128 -12.41 16.25 -3.40
N THR A 129 -12.47 16.00 -4.71
CA THR A 129 -11.30 15.94 -5.60
C THR A 129 -11.42 16.98 -6.72
N PRO A 130 -10.31 17.45 -7.29
CA PRO A 130 -10.31 18.33 -8.46
C PRO A 130 -10.60 17.58 -9.77
N PHE A 131 -10.86 16.28 -9.71
CA PHE A 131 -10.97 15.40 -10.88
C PHE A 131 -12.43 15.14 -11.27
N PRO A 132 -12.72 14.89 -12.56
CA PRO A 132 -14.04 14.47 -12.98
C PRO A 132 -14.40 13.10 -12.39
N PHE A 133 -15.70 12.85 -12.23
CA PHE A 133 -16.23 11.66 -11.56
C PHE A 133 -15.67 10.33 -12.11
N TRP A 134 -15.52 10.20 -13.43
CA TRP A 134 -14.98 9.00 -14.06
C TRP A 134 -13.50 8.75 -13.69
N LEU A 135 -12.71 9.81 -13.56
CA LEU A 135 -11.30 9.72 -13.19
C LEU A 135 -11.16 9.38 -11.70
N ALA A 136 -12.01 9.95 -10.83
CA ALA A 136 -12.05 9.58 -9.40
C ALA A 136 -12.40 8.11 -9.19
N GLY A 137 -13.34 7.57 -9.99
CA GLY A 137 -13.67 6.14 -10.01
C GLY A 137 -12.50 5.27 -10.49
N LEU A 138 -11.83 5.67 -11.58
CA LEU A 138 -10.66 4.96 -12.10
C LEU A 138 -9.51 4.93 -11.10
N LEU A 139 -9.20 6.07 -10.46
CA LEU A 139 -8.19 6.16 -9.41
C LEU A 139 -8.53 5.22 -8.25
N SER A 140 -9.77 5.24 -7.79
CA SER A 140 -10.22 4.36 -6.70
C SER A 140 -10.09 2.88 -7.05
N LEU A 141 -10.37 2.51 -8.31
CA LEU A 141 -10.17 1.15 -8.80
C LEU A 141 -8.68 0.78 -8.83
N THR A 142 -7.80 1.67 -9.31
CA THR A 142 -6.36 1.41 -9.31
C THR A 142 -5.82 1.21 -7.89
N MET A 143 -6.26 2.04 -6.94
CA MET A 143 -5.91 1.93 -5.53
C MET A 143 -6.42 0.63 -4.90
N ALA A 144 -7.61 0.16 -5.29
CA ALA A 144 -8.12 -1.13 -4.83
C ALA A 144 -7.23 -2.31 -5.27
N VAL A 145 -6.76 -2.28 -6.52
CA VAL A 145 -5.91 -3.33 -7.09
C VAL A 145 -4.50 -3.26 -6.51
N THR A 146 -3.90 -2.07 -6.40
CA THR A 146 -2.56 -1.92 -5.81
C THR A 146 -2.57 -2.26 -4.32
N GLY A 147 -3.54 -1.76 -3.56
CA GLY A 147 -3.71 -2.10 -2.14
C GLY A 147 -3.91 -3.60 -1.92
N PHE A 148 -4.69 -4.27 -2.78
CA PHE A 148 -4.83 -5.74 -2.75
C PHE A 148 -3.48 -6.45 -2.97
N CYS A 149 -2.69 -6.00 -3.96
CA CYS A 149 -1.35 -6.52 -4.20
C CYS A 149 -0.42 -6.30 -3.00
N GLY A 150 -0.44 -5.11 -2.39
CA GLY A 150 0.33 -4.78 -1.19
C GLY A 150 -0.01 -5.71 -0.02
N GLY A 151 -1.29 -5.89 0.27
CA GLY A 151 -1.76 -6.80 1.32
C GLY A 151 -1.39 -8.27 1.06
N LEU A 152 -1.36 -8.71 -0.21
CA LEU A 152 -0.84 -10.04 -0.57
C LEU A 152 0.67 -10.15 -0.35
N THR A 153 1.45 -9.15 -0.76
CA THR A 153 2.90 -9.12 -0.54
C THR A 153 3.22 -9.18 0.95
N MET A 154 2.53 -8.41 1.79
CA MET A 154 2.73 -8.43 3.23
C MET A 154 2.32 -9.77 3.86
N SER A 155 1.22 -10.35 3.39
CA SER A 155 0.80 -11.70 3.79
C SER A 155 1.85 -12.77 3.43
N ALA A 156 2.51 -12.63 2.28
CA ALA A 156 3.61 -13.51 1.86
C ALA A 156 4.84 -13.35 2.76
N ILE A 157 5.23 -12.11 3.07
CA ILE A 157 6.36 -11.81 3.97
C ILE A 157 6.11 -12.37 5.38
N LYS A 158 4.86 -12.29 5.88
CA LYS A 158 4.46 -12.91 7.16
C LYS A 158 4.65 -14.42 7.14
N ARG A 159 4.14 -15.09 6.10
CA ARG A 159 4.26 -16.55 5.91
C ARG A 159 5.71 -17.01 5.81
N ASP A 160 6.57 -16.28 5.09
CA ASP A 160 8.01 -16.59 4.95
C ASP A 160 8.75 -16.55 6.29
N ARG A 161 8.37 -15.64 7.19
CA ARG A 161 8.97 -15.56 8.53
C ARG A 161 8.42 -16.58 9.52
N GLY A 162 7.42 -17.37 9.15
CA GLY A 162 6.73 -18.29 10.05
C GLY A 162 5.95 -17.60 11.17
N VAL A 163 5.72 -16.29 11.07
CA VAL A 163 4.99 -15.49 12.06
C VAL A 163 3.65 -15.09 11.46
N LYS A 164 2.55 -15.46 12.14
CA LYS A 164 1.19 -15.17 11.66
C LYS A 164 0.81 -13.69 11.81
N ASP A 165 1.32 -13.02 12.87
CA ASP A 165 1.07 -11.61 13.19
C ASP A 165 2.33 -10.92 13.73
N TYR A 166 2.71 -9.75 13.19
CA TYR A 166 3.75 -8.92 13.79
C TYR A 166 3.20 -8.20 15.03
N GLY A 167 3.37 -8.82 16.20
CA GLY A 167 3.28 -8.13 17.48
C GLY A 167 2.03 -8.46 18.31
N THR A 168 2.27 -8.72 19.60
CA THR A 168 1.32 -8.75 20.71
C THR A 168 0.84 -7.35 21.14
N LEU A 169 0.94 -6.33 20.28
CA LEU A 169 0.59 -4.96 20.68
C LEU A 169 -0.92 -4.71 20.63
N VAL A 170 -1.68 -5.44 19.80
CA VAL A 170 -3.16 -5.45 19.82
C VAL A 170 -3.68 -6.80 19.35
N GLU A 171 -4.02 -7.69 20.28
CA GLU A 171 -4.77 -8.91 19.99
C GLU A 171 -6.17 -8.52 19.45
N GLY A 172 -6.49 -8.91 18.22
CA GLY A 172 -7.86 -8.83 17.67
C GLY A 172 -8.13 -7.75 16.62
N HIS A 173 -7.15 -6.92 16.27
CA HIS A 173 -7.23 -6.01 15.12
C HIS A 173 -6.04 -6.29 14.21
N GLY A 174 -6.29 -6.63 12.94
CA GLY A 174 -5.22 -6.80 11.94
C GLY A 174 -4.19 -5.67 12.09
N GLY A 175 -2.92 -6.05 12.24
CA GLY A 175 -1.90 -5.18 12.81
C GLY A 175 -1.84 -3.83 12.11
N VAL A 176 -1.44 -2.77 12.82
CA VAL A 176 -1.29 -1.43 12.23
C VAL A 176 -0.41 -1.46 10.96
N LEU A 177 0.56 -2.38 10.90
CA LEU A 177 1.36 -2.65 9.70
C LEU A 177 0.55 -3.16 8.49
N ASP A 178 -0.50 -3.97 8.72
CA ASP A 178 -1.41 -4.49 7.69
C ASP A 178 -2.45 -3.45 7.21
N ARG A 179 -2.42 -2.23 7.77
CA ARG A 179 -3.17 -1.08 7.25
C ARG A 179 -2.26 -0.11 6.53
N ILE A 180 -1.00 -0.03 6.96
CA ILE A 180 0.01 0.83 6.35
C ILE A 180 0.51 0.23 5.03
N ASP A 181 0.59 -1.09 4.91
CA ASP A 181 1.00 -1.78 3.67
C ASP A 181 0.05 -1.50 2.49
N SER A 182 -1.26 -1.53 2.69
CA SER A 182 -2.26 -1.14 1.70
C SER A 182 -2.17 0.34 1.33
N LEU A 183 -1.77 1.20 2.28
CA LEU A 183 -1.54 2.63 2.03
C LEU A 183 -0.21 2.90 1.32
N CYS A 184 0.74 1.98 1.41
CA CYS A 184 2.04 2.07 0.74
C CYS A 184 1.99 1.59 -0.73
N PHE A 185 0.93 0.95 -1.19
CA PHE A 185 0.85 0.39 -2.54
C PHE A 185 -0.19 1.09 -3.42
#